data_AF-A0A060BNF0-F1
#
_entry.id   AF-A0A060BNF0-F1
#
_cell.length_a   1.000
_cell.length_b   1.000
_cell.length_c   1.000
_cell.angle_alpha   90.00
_cell.angle_beta   90.00
_cell.angle_gamma   90.00
#
_symmetry.space_group_name_H-M   'P 1'
#
loop_
_entity.id
_entity.type
_entity.pdbx_description
1 polymer ?
#
loop_
_entity_poly.entity_id
_entity_poly.type
_entity_poly.pdbx_seq_one_letter_code
_entity_poly.pdbx_strand_id
1 'polypeptide(L)' 'MVDNASSDGSAEMVQAEFPSVHLIANRVNSGFSAGNNLGLRWLGFGQPSQSRAPRYALLLNPDT' A
#
# COMPACT_ATOMS: atom_id res chain seq x y z
N MET A 1 -3.32 -2.54 -0.19
CA MET A 1 -3.02 -1.83 -1.45
C MET A 1 -2.55 -0.42 -1.10
N VAL A 2 -1.58 0.11 -1.84
CA VAL A 2 -1.17 1.51 -1.73
C VAL A 2 -1.62 2.22 -3.00
N ASP A 3 -2.54 3.16 -2.87
CA ASP A 3 -2.85 4.12 -3.92
C ASP A 3 -1.89 5.30 -3.83
N ASN A 4 -1.19 5.62 -4.91
CA ASN A 4 -0.13 6.64 -4.90
C ASN A 4 -0.60 7.97 -5.50
N ALA A 5 -1.74 8.46 -5.03
CA ALA A 5 -2.43 9.66 -5.50
C ALA A 5 -2.97 9.53 -6.93
N SER A 6 -3.73 8.47 -7.18
CA SER A 6 -4.46 8.34 -8.44
C SER A 6 -5.54 9.42 -8.54
N SER A 7 -5.80 9.91 -9.75
CA SER A 7 -6.76 10.99 -10.03
C SER A 7 -7.99 10.53 -10.81
N ASP A 8 -8.12 9.22 -11.04
CA ASP A 8 -9.11 8.60 -11.93
C ASP A 8 -10.24 7.88 -11.18
N GLY A 9 -10.29 7.99 -9.85
CA GLY A 9 -11.27 7.30 -9.01
C GLY A 9 -10.84 5.90 -8.57
N SER A 10 -9.59 5.48 -8.83
CA SER A 10 -9.09 4.15 -8.45
C SER A 10 -9.19 3.88 -6.95
N ALA A 11 -8.92 4.87 -6.10
CA ALA A 11 -9.00 4.70 -4.64
C ALA A 11 -10.44 4.43 -4.18
N GLU A 12 -11.40 5.18 -4.70
CA GLU A 12 -12.83 5.05 -4.41
C GLU A 12 -13.35 3.70 -4.90
N MET A 13 -12.99 3.29 -6.12
CA MET A 13 -13.34 1.98 -6.67
C MET A 13 -12.82 0.85 -5.77
N VAL A 14 -11.55 0.91 -5.36
CA VAL A 14 -10.97 -0.13 -4.51
C VAL A 14 -11.68 -0.25 -3.16
N GLN A 15 -12.04 0.88 -2.54
CA GLN A 15 -12.80 0.86 -1.29
C GLN A 15 -14.19 0.24 -1.45
N ALA A 16 -14.86 0.52 -2.57
CA ALA A 16 -16.21 0.04 -2.83
C ALA A 16 -16.24 -1.45 -3.22
N GLU A 17 -15.34 -1.89 -4.09
CA GLU A 17 -15.35 -3.23 -4.67
C GLU A 17 -14.57 -4.26 -3.85
N PHE A 18 -13.55 -3.82 -3.10
CA PHE A 18 -12.67 -4.70 -2.33
C PHE A 18 -12.59 -4.29 -0.84
N PRO A 19 -13.71 -4.33 -0.09
CA PRO A 19 -13.76 -3.83 1.29
C PRO A 19 -12.87 -4.60 2.27
N SER A 20 -12.42 -5.80 1.92
CA SER A 20 -11.46 -6.58 2.71
C SER A 20 -10.01 -6.12 2.54
N VAL A 21 -9.71 -5.30 1.52
CA VAL A 21 -8.36 -4.78 1.26
C VAL A 21 -8.12 -3.58 2.17
N HIS A 22 -7.01 -3.62 2.91
CA HIS A 22 -6.52 -2.41 3.57
C HIS A 22 -5.94 -1.46 2.52
N LEU A 23 -6.64 -0.35 2.26
CA LEU A 23 -6.20 0.69 1.34
C LEU A 23 -5.47 1.81 2.09
N ILE A 24 -4.26 2.13 1.62
CA ILE A 24 -3.50 3.32 2.03
C ILE A 24 -3.52 4.29 0.85
N ALA A 25 -4.28 5.38 0.94
CA ALA A 25 -4.39 6.38 -0.12
C ALA A 25 -3.48 7.58 0.14
N ASN A 26 -2.43 7.75 -0.66
CA ASN A 26 -1.54 8.90 -0.59
C ASN A 26 -2.18 10.14 -1.20
N ARG A 27 -1.90 11.30 -0.59
CA ARG A 27 -2.32 12.60 -1.13
C ARG A 27 -1.41 13.14 -2.24
N VAL A 28 -0.19 12.60 -2.33
CA VAL A 28 0.83 13.03 -3.30
C VAL A 28 1.53 11.79 -3.85
N ASN A 29 1.73 11.77 -5.17
CA ASN A 29 2.51 10.71 -5.82
C ASN A 29 3.98 10.82 -5.39
N SER A 30 4.40 9.90 -4.53
CA SER A 30 5.75 9.90 -3.95
C SER A 30 6.74 9.02 -4.74
N GLY A 31 6.34 8.53 -5.93
CA GLY A 31 7.09 7.56 -6.70
C GLY A 31 6.98 6.11 -6.18
N PHE A 32 7.41 5.16 -7.02
CA PHE A 32 7.24 3.72 -6.81
C PHE A 32 7.85 3.21 -5.50
N SER A 33 9.14 3.48 -5.27
CA SER A 33 9.84 2.98 -4.09
C SER A 33 9.27 3.52 -2.79
N ALA A 34 8.83 4.79 -2.76
CA ALA A 34 8.24 5.38 -1.58
C ALA A 34 6.87 4.75 -1.26
N GLY A 35 6.03 4.52 -2.29
CA GLY A 35 4.75 3.82 -2.13
C GLY A 35 4.92 2.41 -1.58
N ASN A 36 5.86 1.63 -2.12
CA ASN A 36 6.16 0.29 -1.62
C ASN A 36 6.68 0.31 -0.17
N ASN A 37 7.59 1.24 0.14
CA ASN A 37 8.12 1.38 1.49
C ASN A 37 7.04 1.75 2.52
N LEU A 38 6.02 2.51 2.11
CA LEU A 38 4.88 2.82 2.97
C LEU A 38 4.09 1.54 3.32
N GLY A 39 3.78 0.71 2.32
CA GLY A 39 3.10 -0.57 2.53
C GLY A 39 3.91 -1.53 3.41
N LEU A 40 5.21 -1.64 3.18
CA LEU A 40 6.11 -2.48 3.99
C LEU A 40 6.18 -1.99 5.45
N ARG A 41 6.27 -0.67 5.67
CA ARG A 41 6.24 -0.11 7.03
C ARG A 41 4.93 -0.36 7.73
N TRP A 42 3.80 -0.28 7.01
CA TRP A 42 2.49 -0.62 7.54
C TRP A 42 2.41 -2.08 7.98
N LEU A 43 3.02 -2.99 7.23
CA LEU A 43 3.18 -4.41 7.62
C LEU A 43 4.17 -4.64 8.78
N GLY A 44 4.86 -3.59 9.25
CA GLY A 44 5.80 -3.66 10.38
C GLY A 44 7.26 -3.89 9.98
N PHE A 45 7.60 -3.94 8.69
CA PHE A 45 8.99 -4.03 8.26
C PHE A 45 9.76 -2.75 8.61
N GLY A 46 11.00 -2.90 9.08
CA GLY A 46 11.86 -1.78 9.46
C GLY A 46 11.44 -1.04 10.73
N GLN A 47 10.52 -1.60 11.53
CA GLN A 47 10.10 -1.05 12.82
C GLN A 47 10.54 -1.97 13.98
N PRO A 48 11.67 -1.68 14.66
CA PRO A 48 12.26 -2.57 15.67
C PRO A 48 11.37 -2.78 16.91
N SER A 49 10.63 -1.75 17.32
CA SER A 49 9.82 -1.76 18.54
C SER A 49 8.43 -2.38 18.37
N GLN A 50 8.02 -2.68 17.13
CA GLN A 50 6.66 -3.15 16.80
C GLN A 50 6.65 -4.43 15.97
N SER A 51 7.76 -5.18 15.89
CA SER A 51 7.96 -6.19 14.85
C SER A 51 7.05 -7.44 15.03
N ARG A 52 5.81 -7.31 14.53
CA ARG A 52 4.90 -8.38 14.11
C ARG A 52 4.94 -8.58 12.60
N ALA A 53 6.03 -8.15 11.96
CA ALA A 53 6.15 -8.21 10.51
C ALA A 53 5.99 -9.66 10.02
N PRO A 54 5.29 -9.89 8.90
CA PRO A 54 5.25 -11.21 8.31
C PRO A 54 6.66 -11.63 7.88
N ARG A 55 6.90 -12.94 7.82
CA ARG A 55 8.21 -13.48 7.43
C ARG A 55 8.59 -13.10 5.99
N TYR A 56 7.60 -12.87 5.13
CA TYR A 56 7.77 -12.56 3.71
C TYR A 56 6.76 -11.51 3.27
N ALA A 57 7.12 -10.75 2.24
CA ALA A 57 6.22 -9.86 1.52
C ALA A 57 6.33 -10.14 0.01
N LEU A 58 5.22 -10.02 -0.70
CA LEU A 58 5.14 -10.06 -2.16
C LEU A 58 4.62 -8.72 -2.64
N LEU A 59 5.33 -8.07 -3.55
CA LEU A 59 4.91 -6.85 -4.23
C LEU A 59 4.46 -7.23 -5.64
N LEU A 60 3.27 -6.80 -6.02
CA LEU A 60 2.69 -7.01 -7.34
C LEU A 60 2.43 -5.65 -7.98
N ASN A 61 2.70 -5.54 -9.28
CA ASN A 61 2.29 -4.36 -10.03
C ASN A 61 0.81 -4.52 -10.43
N PRO A 62 0.05 -3.42 -10.53
CA PRO A 62 -1.38 -3.46 -10.84
C PRO A 62 -1.71 -3.83 -12.30
N ASP A 63 -0.71 -3.85 -13.19
CA ASP A 63 -0.81 -4.19 -14.60
C ASP A 63 -0.38 -5.65 -14.92
N THR A 64 -0.18 -6.47 -13.88
CA THR A 64 0.19 -7.89 -14.00
C THR A 64 -1.03 -8.79 -13.76
#